data_AF-A0A925JJN0-F1
#
_entry.id   AF-A0A925JJN0-F1
#
_cell.length_a   1.000
_cell.length_b   1.000
_cell.length_c   1.000
_cell.angle_alpha   90.00
_cell.angle_beta   90.00
_cell.angle_gamma   90.00
#
_symmetry.space_group_name_H-M   'P 1'
#
loop_
_entity.id
_entity.type
_entity.pdbx_description
1 polymer ?
#
loop_
_entity_poly.entity_id
_entity_poly.type
_entity_poly.pdbx_seq_one_letter_code
_entity_poly.pdbx_strand_id
1 'polypeptide(L)'
;MITITSYQAAKEVAPIAEAHFANHLAAAKIRGEEDLATPPHADIIEILIDIAFWVSLRKEEGIAPRISLALLSPEQSVKPLLFEQRIVLSVANLIKLAPGVDRPGIHLGVWYDDGEIYVWGTTRNIPNYCFVLDVSEPGLLVIKYRRFFGFGKFVNIAVLKGDQVKIVDEDSANLPDCPTLLTSLLGFISSGHQSVNVLIQLAVSMRAHKRGGLLLVVPSGSNAWRESILQPMKYSI
;
A
#
# COMPACT_ATOMS: atom_id res chain seq x y z
N MET A 1 5.75 5.10 26.58
CA MET A 1 6.00 3.69 26.92
C MET A 1 6.66 3.06 25.70
N ILE A 2 7.89 2.55 25.78
CA ILE A 2 8.62 2.03 24.60
C ILE A 2 7.95 0.71 24.18
N THR A 3 7.17 0.72 23.11
CA THR A 3 6.65 -0.49 22.47
C THR A 3 7.81 -1.24 21.84
N ILE A 4 8.13 -2.41 22.39
CA ILE A 4 9.15 -3.29 21.81
C ILE A 4 8.56 -3.92 20.54
N THR A 5 9.06 -3.51 19.38
CA THR A 5 8.74 -4.14 18.10
C THR A 5 9.18 -5.60 18.11
N SER A 6 8.22 -6.48 17.82
CA SER A 6 8.40 -7.94 17.83
C SER A 6 8.33 -8.55 16.43
N TYR A 7 7.69 -7.88 15.49
CA TYR A 7 7.68 -8.27 14.09
C TYR A 7 8.96 -7.83 13.40
N GLN A 8 9.89 -8.76 13.20
CA GLN A 8 11.25 -8.47 12.70
C GLN A 8 11.26 -7.73 11.36
N ALA A 9 10.36 -8.07 10.43
CA ALA A 9 10.28 -7.41 9.14
C ALA A 9 9.94 -5.91 9.24
N ALA A 10 9.30 -5.46 10.33
CA ALA A 10 9.06 -4.04 10.56
C ALA A 10 10.37 -3.25 10.67
N LYS A 11 11.36 -3.79 11.41
CA LYS A 11 12.69 -3.18 11.59
C LYS A 11 13.47 -3.11 10.28
N GLU A 12 13.34 -4.13 9.44
CA GLU A 12 14.06 -4.21 8.17
C GLU A 12 13.46 -3.27 7.13
N VAL A 13 12.13 -3.16 7.07
CA VAL A 13 11.42 -2.39 6.04
C VAL A 13 11.35 -0.90 6.36
N ALA A 14 11.27 -0.52 7.64
CA ALA A 14 11.12 0.86 8.05
C ALA A 14 12.16 1.84 7.46
N PRO A 15 13.49 1.60 7.55
CA PRO A 15 14.48 2.50 6.98
C PRO A 15 14.44 2.55 5.44
N ILE A 16 14.07 1.44 4.80
CA ILE A 16 13.92 1.38 3.33
C ILE A 16 12.74 2.24 2.89
N ALA A 17 11.61 2.14 3.60
CA ALA A 17 10.44 2.96 3.34
C ALA A 17 10.76 4.44 3.57
N GLU A 18 11.37 4.81 4.70
CA GLU A 18 11.76 6.21 4.98
C GLU A 18 12.61 6.80 3.85
N ALA A 19 13.67 6.08 3.42
CA ALA A 19 14.53 6.52 2.33
C ALA A 19 13.76 6.69 1.00
N HIS A 20 12.84 5.77 0.69
CA HIS A 20 11.99 5.85 -0.50
C HIS A 20 11.10 7.11 -0.47
N PHE A 21 10.41 7.37 0.64
CA PHE A 21 9.57 8.57 0.79
C PHE A 21 10.40 9.85 0.75
N ALA A 22 11.56 9.88 1.41
CA ALA A 22 12.45 11.05 1.42
C ALA A 22 12.91 11.42 -0.01
N ASN A 23 13.34 10.43 -0.79
CA ASN A 23 13.76 10.64 -2.19
C ASN A 23 12.61 11.18 -3.06
N HIS A 24 11.42 10.58 -2.95
CA HIS A 24 10.27 10.99 -3.75
C HIS A 24 9.74 12.37 -3.37
N LEU A 25 9.67 12.67 -2.06
CA LEU A 25 9.28 14.00 -1.57
C LEU A 25 10.29 15.07 -1.99
N ALA A 26 11.59 14.78 -1.96
CA ALA A 26 12.62 15.69 -2.45
C ALA A 26 12.47 15.97 -3.96
N ALA A 27 12.28 14.92 -4.75
CA ALA A 27 12.06 15.06 -6.19
C ALA A 27 10.77 15.82 -6.51
N ALA A 28 9.68 15.57 -5.78
CA ALA A 28 8.41 16.27 -5.94
C ALA A 28 8.53 17.77 -5.61
N LYS A 29 9.26 18.12 -4.55
CA LYS A 29 9.58 19.52 -4.20
C LYS A 29 10.33 20.23 -5.32
N ILE A 30 11.32 19.57 -5.93
CA ILE A 30 12.09 20.13 -7.07
C ILE A 30 11.17 20.38 -8.28
N ARG A 31 10.18 19.50 -8.50
CA ARG A 31 9.19 19.66 -9.59
C ARG A 31 8.10 20.69 -9.29
N GLY A 32 8.08 21.28 -8.09
CA GLY A 32 7.05 22.24 -7.69
C GLY A 32 5.68 21.62 -7.43
N GLU A 33 5.62 20.34 -7.07
CA GLU A 33 4.36 19.69 -6.67
C GLU A 33 3.86 20.26 -5.34
N GLU A 34 2.55 20.52 -5.25
CA GLU A 34 1.87 21.04 -4.06
C GLU A 34 1.17 19.92 -3.27
N ASP A 35 0.62 20.25 -2.10
CA ASP A 35 -0.13 19.32 -1.22
C ASP A 35 0.69 18.08 -0.86
N LEU A 36 1.95 18.28 -0.45
CA LEU A 36 2.88 17.21 -0.07
C LEU A 36 2.70 16.80 1.39
N ALA A 37 2.74 15.50 1.65
CA ALA A 37 2.70 14.95 2.99
C ALA A 37 3.97 15.26 3.79
N THR A 38 3.85 15.18 5.12
CA THR A 38 5.02 15.22 6.01
C THR A 38 5.82 13.92 5.82
N PRO A 39 7.15 14.00 5.67
CA PRO A 39 7.98 12.81 5.56
C PRO A 39 7.79 11.86 6.75
N PRO A 40 7.54 10.56 6.52
CA PRO A 40 7.42 9.58 7.59
C PRO A 40 8.81 9.22 8.12
N HIS A 41 8.96 9.09 9.45
CA HIS A 41 10.21 8.65 10.08
C HIS A 41 10.24 7.13 10.27
N ALA A 42 11.43 6.52 10.19
CA ALA A 42 11.59 5.07 10.28
C ALA A 42 11.06 4.49 11.61
N ASP A 43 11.29 5.16 12.73
CA ASP A 43 10.79 4.75 14.05
C ASP A 43 9.25 4.66 14.10
N ILE A 44 8.57 5.66 13.51
CA ILE A 44 7.11 5.67 13.41
C ILE A 44 6.61 4.59 12.44
N ILE A 45 7.27 4.43 11.29
CA ILE A 45 6.93 3.38 10.31
C ILE A 45 7.04 1.99 10.95
N GLU A 46 8.12 1.73 11.69
CA GLU A 46 8.35 0.47 12.39
C GLU A 46 7.18 0.13 13.34
N ILE A 47 6.79 1.09 14.19
CA ILE A 47 5.69 0.90 15.15
C ILE A 47 4.35 0.66 14.42
N LEU A 48 4.09 1.40 13.34
CA LEU A 48 2.88 1.21 12.54
C LEU A 48 2.81 -0.18 11.93
N ILE A 49 3.92 -0.67 11.35
CA ILE A 49 4.00 -2.00 10.74
C ILE A 49 3.80 -3.09 11.80
N ASP A 50 4.46 -2.98 12.96
CA ASP A 50 4.34 -3.98 14.04
C ASP A 50 2.90 -4.08 14.55
N ILE A 51 2.29 -2.93 14.88
CA ILE A 51 0.92 -2.90 15.38
C ILE A 51 -0.05 -3.42 14.31
N ALA A 52 0.06 -2.97 13.06
CA ALA A 52 -0.82 -3.41 11.99
C ALA A 52 -0.68 -4.91 11.69
N PHE A 53 0.54 -5.45 11.77
CA PHE A 53 0.79 -6.88 11.62
C PHE A 53 0.03 -7.67 12.68
N TRP A 54 0.16 -7.29 13.95
CA TRP A 54 -0.54 -7.98 15.03
C TRP A 54 -2.05 -7.80 14.99
N VAL A 55 -2.55 -6.64 14.55
CA VAL A 55 -3.98 -6.45 14.26
C VAL A 55 -4.44 -7.40 13.16
N SER A 56 -3.68 -7.56 12.08
CA SER A 56 -4.06 -8.43 10.95
C SER A 56 -4.29 -9.89 11.34
N LEU A 57 -3.61 -10.35 12.39
CA LEU A 57 -3.71 -11.73 12.90
C LEU A 57 -4.84 -11.93 13.91
N ARG A 58 -5.52 -10.85 14.30
CA ARG A 58 -6.63 -10.89 15.26
C ARG A 58 -7.95 -11.00 14.51
N LYS A 59 -9.02 -11.24 15.26
CA LYS A 59 -10.39 -11.28 14.74
C LYS A 59 -11.27 -10.48 15.68
N GLU A 60 -12.20 -9.73 15.09
CA GLU A 60 -13.30 -9.09 15.80
C GLU A 60 -14.59 -9.73 15.31
N GLU A 61 -15.42 -10.26 16.22
CA GLU A 61 -16.65 -10.97 15.87
C GLU A 61 -16.45 -12.12 14.85
N GLY A 62 -15.25 -12.72 14.84
CA GLY A 62 -14.87 -13.79 13.91
C GLY A 62 -14.39 -13.31 12.53
N ILE A 63 -14.43 -11.99 12.26
CA ILE A 63 -14.01 -11.37 11.01
C ILE A 63 -12.56 -10.86 11.16
N ALA A 64 -11.73 -11.17 10.17
CA ALA A 64 -10.38 -10.62 10.10
C ALA A 64 -10.44 -9.12 9.77
N PRO A 65 -9.74 -8.25 10.53
CA PRO A 65 -9.81 -6.82 10.33
C PRO A 65 -9.16 -6.42 9.01
N ARG A 66 -9.77 -5.42 8.37
CA ARG A 66 -9.24 -4.70 7.22
C ARG A 66 -9.22 -3.23 7.56
N ILE A 67 -8.02 -2.68 7.58
CA ILE A 67 -7.80 -1.28 7.95
C ILE A 67 -6.80 -0.66 7.00
N SER A 68 -6.91 0.65 6.84
CA SER A 68 -5.94 1.47 6.14
C SER A 68 -5.51 2.59 7.07
N LEU A 69 -4.24 2.63 7.44
CA LEU A 69 -3.67 3.68 8.27
C LEU A 69 -3.00 4.72 7.36
N ALA A 70 -3.30 6.00 7.53
CA ALA A 70 -2.60 7.09 6.86
C ALA A 70 -1.83 7.91 7.89
N LEU A 71 -0.53 8.10 7.70
CA LEU A 71 0.30 8.91 8.59
C LEU A 71 0.29 10.38 8.13
N LEU A 72 -0.50 11.20 8.83
CA LEU A 72 -0.65 12.64 8.59
C LEU A 72 -1.29 13.32 9.79
N SER A 73 -1.00 14.60 9.97
CA SER A 73 -1.71 15.41 10.97
C SER A 73 -3.15 15.70 10.50
N PRO A 74 -4.10 15.93 11.42
CA PRO A 74 -5.46 16.35 11.06
C PRO A 74 -5.52 17.54 10.11
N GLU A 75 -4.58 18.49 10.25
CA GLU A 75 -4.47 19.73 9.49
C GLU A 75 -4.07 19.49 8.03
N GLN A 76 -3.38 18.37 7.74
CA GLN A 76 -3.04 17.96 6.37
C GLN A 76 -4.20 17.27 5.64
N SER A 77 -5.35 17.08 6.31
CA SER A 77 -6.49 16.41 5.72
C SER A 77 -7.60 17.38 5.33
N VAL A 78 -8.21 17.15 4.16
CA VAL A 78 -9.35 17.93 3.69
C VAL A 78 -10.65 17.32 4.22
N LYS A 79 -11.31 18.03 5.14
CA LYS A 79 -12.58 17.66 5.80
C LYS A 79 -12.50 16.31 6.53
N PRO A 80 -11.60 16.17 7.54
CA PRO A 80 -11.52 14.96 8.34
C PRO A 80 -12.77 14.78 9.22
N LEU A 81 -13.09 13.53 9.55
CA LEU A 81 -14.00 13.19 10.65
C LEU A 81 -13.16 12.91 11.89
N LEU A 82 -13.15 13.86 12.82
CA LEU A 82 -12.34 13.77 14.05
C LEU A 82 -13.09 12.97 15.11
N PHE A 83 -12.35 12.17 15.88
CA PHE A 83 -12.87 11.66 17.14
C PHE A 83 -12.88 12.77 18.17
N GLU A 84 -13.84 12.72 19.09
CA GLU A 84 -13.91 13.67 20.22
C GLU A 84 -12.64 13.59 21.09
N GLN A 85 -12.10 12.39 21.25
CA GLN A 85 -10.84 12.13 21.96
C GLN A 85 -9.87 11.37 21.06
N ARG A 86 -8.59 11.76 21.09
CA ARG A 86 -7.51 11.03 20.42
C ARG A 86 -7.42 9.62 21.02
N ILE A 87 -7.34 8.61 20.16
CA ILE A 87 -7.29 7.20 20.58
C ILE A 87 -5.84 6.74 20.48
N VAL A 88 -5.23 6.30 21.58
CA VAL A 88 -3.87 5.74 21.57
C VAL A 88 -3.75 4.62 20.53
N LEU A 89 -2.72 4.68 19.70
CA LEU A 89 -2.46 3.65 18.70
C LEU A 89 -2.04 2.35 19.40
N SER A 90 -2.92 1.36 19.37
CA SER A 90 -2.65 0.04 19.93
C SER A 90 -3.42 -1.03 19.18
N VAL A 91 -2.95 -2.28 19.28
CA VAL A 91 -3.62 -3.44 18.70
C VAL A 91 -5.08 -3.53 19.17
N ALA A 92 -5.31 -3.39 20.48
CA ALA A 92 -6.65 -3.50 21.07
C ALA A 92 -7.62 -2.42 20.55
N ASN A 93 -7.14 -1.19 20.37
CA ASN A 93 -7.98 -0.10 19.87
C ASN A 93 -8.26 -0.23 18.38
N LEU A 94 -7.26 -0.60 17.57
CA LEU A 94 -7.44 -0.76 16.12
C LEU A 94 -8.38 -1.90 15.76
N ILE A 95 -8.38 -3.01 16.52
CA ILE A 95 -9.33 -4.11 16.31
C ILE A 95 -10.77 -3.60 16.44
N LYS A 96 -11.06 -2.79 17.46
CA LYS A 96 -12.40 -2.21 17.69
C LYS A 96 -12.80 -1.20 16.62
N LEU A 97 -11.83 -0.48 16.05
CA LEU A 97 -12.08 0.50 15.00
C LEU A 97 -12.28 -0.15 13.62
N ALA A 98 -11.68 -1.31 13.37
CA ALA A 98 -11.64 -1.94 12.05
C ALA A 98 -13.02 -2.12 11.37
N PRO A 99 -14.08 -2.60 12.06
CA PRO A 99 -15.41 -2.73 11.44
C PRO A 99 -15.99 -1.42 10.92
N GLY A 100 -15.62 -0.29 11.53
CA GLY A 100 -16.08 1.05 11.13
C GLY A 100 -15.39 1.61 9.88
N VAL A 101 -14.27 1.02 9.44
CA VAL A 101 -13.39 1.59 8.40
C VAL A 101 -13.01 0.62 7.28
N ASP A 102 -13.65 -0.54 7.16
CA ASP A 102 -13.40 -1.52 6.08
C ASP A 102 -13.79 -1.00 4.67
N ARG A 103 -14.48 0.14 4.58
CA ARG A 103 -14.88 0.68 3.28
C ARG A 103 -13.67 1.22 2.50
N PRO A 104 -13.52 0.85 1.20
CA PRO A 104 -12.44 1.37 0.37
C PRO A 104 -12.37 2.90 0.34
N GLY A 105 -11.15 3.42 0.48
CA GLY A 105 -10.88 4.87 0.45
C GLY A 105 -11.18 5.59 1.76
N ILE A 106 -11.52 4.89 2.84
CA ILE A 106 -11.49 5.42 4.21
C ILE A 106 -10.15 5.02 4.83
N HIS A 107 -9.45 6.00 5.40
CA HIS A 107 -8.21 5.82 6.13
C HIS A 107 -8.42 6.24 7.58
N LEU A 108 -7.89 5.47 8.53
CA LEU A 108 -7.66 5.91 9.89
C LEU A 108 -6.48 6.87 9.87
N GLY A 109 -6.71 8.11 10.30
CA GLY A 109 -5.67 9.10 10.39
C GLY A 109 -4.84 8.89 11.65
N VAL A 110 -3.53 8.71 11.47
CA VAL A 110 -2.57 8.49 12.56
C VAL A 110 -1.59 9.63 12.60
N TRP A 111 -1.31 10.13 13.80
CA TRP A 111 -0.29 11.13 14.03
C TRP A 111 0.46 10.84 15.33
N TYR A 112 1.51 11.60 15.57
CA TYR A 112 2.32 11.50 16.78
C TYR A 112 2.55 12.89 17.37
N ASP A 113 2.53 12.96 18.69
CA ASP A 113 2.69 14.19 19.47
C ASP A 113 3.18 13.80 20.87
N ASP A 114 4.08 14.58 21.47
CA ASP A 114 4.64 14.33 22.81
C ASP A 114 5.12 12.88 23.07
N GLY A 115 5.64 12.21 22.04
CA GLY A 115 6.16 10.83 22.13
C GLY A 115 5.08 9.75 22.17
N GLU A 116 3.82 10.09 21.93
CA GLU A 116 2.72 9.14 21.78
C GLU A 116 2.19 9.14 20.34
N ILE A 117 1.86 7.95 19.83
CA ILE A 117 1.21 7.78 18.53
C ILE A 117 -0.27 7.53 18.77
N TYR A 118 -1.13 8.26 18.05
CA TYR A 118 -2.57 8.22 18.23
C TYR A 118 -3.32 8.24 16.90
N VAL A 119 -4.51 7.66 16.92
CA VAL A 119 -5.53 7.79 15.88
C VAL A 119 -6.39 9.01 16.21
N TRP A 120 -6.44 9.97 15.30
CA TRP A 120 -7.23 11.20 15.48
C TRP A 120 -8.63 11.14 14.88
N GLY A 121 -8.89 10.17 14.00
CA GLY A 121 -10.17 10.06 13.30
C GLY A 121 -10.06 9.32 11.98
N THR A 122 -10.94 9.67 11.03
CA THR A 122 -10.95 9.10 9.68
C THR A 122 -10.88 10.17 8.61
N THR A 123 -10.33 9.80 7.45
CA THR A 123 -10.33 10.66 6.27
C THR A 123 -10.44 9.88 4.96
N ARG A 124 -10.89 10.58 3.92
CA ARG A 124 -10.89 10.12 2.53
C ARG A 124 -9.92 10.89 1.63
N ASN A 125 -9.38 12.00 2.13
CA ASN A 125 -8.51 12.90 1.40
C ASN A 125 -7.20 13.02 2.17
N ILE A 126 -6.14 12.51 1.55
CA ILE A 126 -4.78 12.53 2.08
C ILE A 126 -3.87 13.24 1.07
N PRO A 127 -2.81 13.93 1.50
CA PRO A 127 -1.90 14.64 0.61
C PRO A 127 -1.11 13.70 -0.31
N ASN A 128 -0.45 14.27 -1.32
CA ASN A 128 0.47 13.54 -2.20
C ASN A 128 1.66 12.99 -1.40
N TYR A 129 2.10 11.78 -1.76
CA TYR A 129 3.14 11.03 -1.06
C TYR A 129 2.84 10.76 0.43
N CYS A 130 1.57 10.82 0.85
CA CYS A 130 1.17 10.39 2.18
C CYS A 130 1.47 8.91 2.37
N PHE A 131 2.19 8.56 3.44
CA PHE A 131 2.40 7.18 3.83
C PHE A 131 1.05 6.54 4.17
N VAL A 132 0.77 5.39 3.55
CA VAL A 132 -0.39 4.57 3.84
C VAL A 132 0.02 3.12 4.04
N LEU A 133 -0.50 2.52 5.11
CA LEU A 133 -0.31 1.11 5.45
C LEU A 133 -1.66 0.40 5.44
N ASP A 134 -1.86 -0.51 4.49
CA ASP A 134 -3.06 -1.32 4.38
C ASP A 134 -2.87 -2.70 4.99
N VAL A 135 -3.83 -3.12 5.82
CA VAL A 135 -4.05 -4.51 6.20
C VAL A 135 -5.09 -5.10 5.24
N SER A 136 -4.64 -5.88 4.25
CA SER A 136 -5.52 -6.42 3.20
C SER A 136 -6.13 -7.77 3.58
N GLU A 137 -5.34 -8.61 4.22
CA GLU A 137 -5.66 -9.98 4.64
C GLU A 137 -4.84 -10.31 5.90
N PRO A 138 -5.17 -11.40 6.63
CA PRO A 138 -4.36 -11.83 7.76
C PRO A 138 -2.89 -12.03 7.38
N GLY A 139 -2.00 -11.31 8.07
CA GLY A 139 -0.56 -11.33 7.83
C GLY A 139 -0.11 -10.66 6.53
N LEU A 140 -1.00 -9.97 5.80
CA LEU A 140 -0.67 -9.26 4.55
C LEU A 140 -0.82 -7.76 4.71
N LEU A 141 0.33 -7.08 4.74
CA LEU A 141 0.44 -5.62 4.79
C LEU A 141 0.94 -5.07 3.46
N VAL A 142 0.46 -3.89 3.08
CA VAL A 142 0.93 -3.16 1.91
C VAL A 142 1.26 -1.73 2.29
N ILE A 143 2.52 -1.35 2.11
CA ILE A 143 2.97 0.04 2.21
C ILE A 143 2.79 0.68 0.85
N LYS A 144 2.13 1.83 0.83
CA LYS A 144 1.83 2.57 -0.39
C LYS A 144 1.79 4.06 -0.13
N TYR A 145 1.77 4.85 -1.20
CA TYR A 145 1.59 6.29 -1.13
C TYR A 145 0.63 6.81 -2.18
N ARG A 146 -0.01 7.96 -1.92
CA ARG A 146 -0.86 8.61 -2.92
C ARG A 146 -0.02 9.31 -3.98
N ARG A 147 -0.27 9.05 -5.26
CA ARG A 147 0.37 9.77 -6.38
C ARG A 147 -0.41 11.03 -6.78
N PHE A 148 0.32 11.98 -7.36
CA PHE A 148 -0.21 13.21 -7.94
C PHE A 148 -0.94 12.98 -9.28
N PHE A 149 -0.43 12.07 -10.14
CA PHE A 149 -1.00 11.74 -11.47
C PHE A 149 -0.96 10.23 -11.79
N GLY A 150 -1.91 9.74 -12.61
CA GLY A 150 -1.91 8.38 -13.19
C GLY A 150 -3.17 7.54 -12.93
N PHE A 151 -3.27 6.36 -13.57
CA PHE A 151 -4.27 5.33 -13.23
C PHE A 151 -3.85 4.64 -11.94
N GLY A 152 -4.72 4.71 -10.93
CA GLY A 152 -4.44 4.22 -9.58
C GLY A 152 -4.10 5.38 -8.65
N LYS A 153 -4.93 5.57 -7.61
CA LYS A 153 -4.70 6.62 -6.60
C LYS A 153 -3.44 6.38 -5.76
N PHE A 154 -2.87 5.17 -5.81
CA PHE A 154 -1.81 4.71 -4.92
C PHE A 154 -0.74 3.92 -5.66
N VAL A 155 0.50 4.03 -5.19
CA VAL A 155 1.65 3.24 -5.62
C VAL A 155 2.14 2.39 -4.47
N ASN A 156 2.33 1.10 -4.71
CA ASN A 156 2.86 0.19 -3.70
C ASN A 156 4.38 0.31 -3.63
N ILE A 157 4.92 0.39 -2.42
CA ILE A 157 6.35 0.42 -2.15
C ILE A 157 6.81 -0.96 -1.67
N ALA A 158 6.05 -1.55 -0.75
CA ALA A 158 6.39 -2.84 -0.18
C ALA A 158 5.14 -3.65 0.16
N VAL A 159 5.27 -4.97 0.07
CA VAL A 159 4.28 -5.95 0.49
C VAL A 159 4.93 -6.87 1.50
N LEU A 160 4.38 -6.91 2.70
CA LEU A 160 4.82 -7.80 3.77
C LEU A 160 3.77 -8.90 3.92
N LYS A 161 4.17 -10.16 3.77
CA LYS A 161 3.28 -11.33 3.90
C LYS A 161 3.90 -12.36 4.84
N GLY A 162 3.40 -12.44 6.06
CA GLY A 162 3.97 -13.32 7.08
C GLY A 162 5.43 -12.92 7.35
N ASP A 163 6.37 -13.81 7.04
CA ASP A 163 7.81 -13.60 7.15
C ASP A 163 8.47 -13.09 5.85
N GLN A 164 7.71 -12.91 4.77
CA GLN A 164 8.24 -12.49 3.48
C GLN A 164 8.04 -10.99 3.26
N VAL A 165 9.10 -10.32 2.82
CA VAL A 165 9.07 -8.93 2.37
C VAL A 165 9.33 -8.87 0.87
N LYS A 166 8.50 -8.13 0.15
CA LYS A 166 8.69 -7.82 -1.27
C LYS A 166 8.68 -6.31 -1.44
N ILE A 167 9.79 -5.76 -1.93
CA ILE A 167 9.92 -4.34 -2.24
C ILE A 167 9.69 -4.15 -3.74
N VAL A 168 8.95 -3.11 -4.09
CA VAL A 168 8.70 -2.75 -5.49
C VAL A 168 9.91 -1.96 -5.99
N ASP A 169 10.56 -2.51 -7.01
CA ASP A 169 11.64 -1.85 -7.74
C ASP A 169 11.03 -0.99 -8.87
N GLU A 170 11.00 0.33 -8.68
CA GLU A 170 10.47 1.27 -9.68
C GLU A 170 11.42 1.41 -10.89
N ASP A 171 12.72 1.10 -10.74
CA ASP A 171 13.70 1.17 -11.82
C ASP A 171 13.58 -0.02 -12.81
N SER A 172 12.85 -1.07 -12.43
CA SER A 172 12.56 -2.21 -13.32
C SER A 172 11.82 -1.80 -14.60
N ALA A 173 11.14 -0.66 -14.61
CA ALA A 173 10.54 -0.06 -15.81
C ALA A 173 11.57 0.40 -16.86
N ASN A 174 12.81 0.69 -16.43
CA ASN A 174 13.89 1.16 -17.29
C ASN A 174 14.67 0.01 -17.95
N LEU A 175 14.29 -1.25 -17.69
CA LEU A 175 14.88 -2.41 -18.35
C LEU A 175 14.46 -2.47 -19.84
N PRO A 176 15.38 -2.79 -20.77
CA PRO A 176 15.10 -2.75 -22.21
C PRO A 176 13.94 -3.67 -22.64
N ASP A 177 13.72 -4.76 -21.93
CA ASP A 177 12.66 -5.75 -22.21
C ASP A 177 11.38 -5.53 -21.38
N CYS A 178 11.23 -4.39 -20.71
CA CYS A 178 10.09 -4.16 -19.84
C CYS A 178 8.78 -4.04 -20.65
N PRO A 179 7.76 -4.89 -20.39
CA PRO A 179 6.47 -4.80 -21.06
C PRO A 179 5.82 -3.42 -20.87
N THR A 180 5.20 -2.90 -21.93
CA THR A 180 4.49 -1.60 -21.90
C THR A 180 3.36 -1.56 -20.86
N LEU A 181 2.81 -2.74 -20.51
CA LEU A 181 1.85 -2.88 -19.41
C LEU A 181 2.49 -2.53 -18.05
N LEU A 182 3.71 -3.00 -17.79
CA LEU A 182 4.42 -2.73 -16.54
C LEU A 182 4.81 -1.27 -16.44
N THR A 183 5.30 -0.65 -17.51
CA THR A 183 5.59 0.80 -17.51
C THR A 183 4.32 1.64 -17.30
N SER A 184 3.17 1.21 -17.82
CA SER A 184 1.87 1.87 -17.56
C SER A 184 1.40 1.69 -16.11
N LEU A 185 1.54 0.49 -15.53
CA LEU A 185 1.19 0.19 -14.13
C LEU A 185 2.11 0.87 -13.12
N LEU A 186 3.39 1.00 -13.46
CA LEU A 186 4.39 1.74 -12.69
C LEU A 186 4.29 3.26 -12.92
N GLY A 187 3.43 3.71 -13.83
CA GLY A 187 3.04 5.11 -14.05
C GLY A 187 4.00 5.95 -14.89
N PHE A 188 4.82 5.32 -15.73
CA PHE A 188 5.73 6.01 -16.66
C PHE A 188 5.04 6.53 -17.93
N ILE A 189 3.82 6.07 -18.25
CA ILE A 189 3.08 6.49 -19.45
C ILE A 189 1.62 6.81 -19.09
N SER A 190 1.17 8.03 -19.39
CA SER A 190 -0.25 8.41 -19.36
C SER A 190 -1.00 7.62 -20.44
N SER A 191 -1.85 6.68 -20.03
CA SER A 191 -2.43 5.65 -20.89
C SER A 191 -3.47 6.18 -21.88
N GLY A 192 -3.10 6.24 -23.16
CA GLY A 192 -4.04 6.35 -24.29
C GLY A 192 -4.46 4.99 -24.88
N HIS A 193 -3.92 3.86 -24.41
CA HIS A 193 -4.14 2.54 -25.03
C HIS A 193 -5.23 1.72 -24.33
N GLN A 194 -6.37 1.51 -25.02
CA GLN A 194 -7.54 0.77 -24.52
C GLN A 194 -7.24 -0.70 -24.14
N SER A 195 -6.26 -1.35 -24.78
CA SER A 195 -5.91 -2.75 -24.52
C SER A 195 -5.29 -3.00 -23.14
N VAL A 196 -4.50 -2.04 -22.64
CA VAL A 196 -3.93 -2.05 -21.28
C VAL A 196 -5.04 -2.06 -20.23
N ASN A 197 -6.13 -1.33 -20.48
CA ASN A 197 -7.27 -1.23 -19.58
C ASN A 197 -8.01 -2.57 -19.43
N VAL A 198 -8.17 -3.34 -20.51
CA VAL A 198 -8.85 -4.65 -20.49
C VAL A 198 -8.10 -5.66 -19.62
N LEU A 199 -6.77 -5.73 -19.73
CA LEU A 199 -5.95 -6.64 -18.90
C LEU A 199 -6.07 -6.32 -17.41
N ILE A 200 -6.09 -5.03 -17.06
CA ILE A 200 -6.28 -4.58 -15.67
C ILE A 200 -7.68 -4.96 -15.17
N GLN A 201 -8.72 -4.74 -15.97
CA GLN A 201 -10.10 -5.10 -15.61
C GLN A 201 -10.26 -6.61 -15.38
N LEU A 202 -9.63 -7.43 -16.23
CA LEU A 202 -9.58 -8.89 -16.06
C LEU A 202 -8.90 -9.27 -14.74
N ALA A 203 -7.72 -8.71 -14.45
CA ALA A 203 -7.00 -8.99 -13.21
C ALA A 203 -7.81 -8.57 -11.96
N VAL A 204 -8.49 -7.42 -12.00
CA VAL A 204 -9.37 -6.96 -10.92
C VAL A 204 -10.55 -7.92 -10.72
N SER A 205 -11.19 -8.35 -11.81
CA SER A 205 -12.28 -9.32 -11.77
C SER A 205 -11.82 -10.65 -11.17
N MET A 206 -10.70 -11.20 -11.65
CA MET A 206 -10.11 -12.44 -11.13
C MET A 206 -9.84 -12.37 -9.63
N ARG A 207 -9.32 -11.23 -9.14
CA ARG A 207 -9.08 -11.00 -7.71
C ARG A 207 -10.39 -10.95 -6.92
N ALA A 208 -11.44 -10.32 -7.44
CA ALA A 208 -12.75 -10.23 -6.79
C ALA A 208 -13.39 -11.60 -6.57
N HIS A 209 -13.15 -12.55 -7.49
CA HIS A 209 -13.65 -13.92 -7.36
C HIS A 209 -12.99 -14.72 -6.23
N LYS A 210 -11.80 -14.35 -5.73
CA LYS A 210 -11.06 -15.04 -4.65
C LYS A 210 -10.83 -16.56 -4.84
N ARG A 211 -10.93 -17.06 -6.07
CA ARG A 211 -10.75 -18.48 -6.42
C ARG A 211 -9.41 -18.78 -7.11
N GLY A 212 -8.50 -17.81 -7.13
CA GLY A 212 -7.23 -17.90 -7.83
C GLY A 212 -7.38 -17.70 -9.35
N GLY A 213 -6.29 -17.28 -9.98
CA GLY A 213 -6.20 -17.06 -11.41
C GLY A 213 -4.83 -16.49 -11.77
N LEU A 214 -4.34 -16.80 -12.96
CA LEU A 214 -3.05 -16.32 -13.48
C LEU A 214 -3.30 -15.61 -14.81
N LEU A 215 -2.85 -14.35 -14.90
CA LEU A 215 -2.78 -13.62 -16.16
C LEU A 215 -1.31 -13.57 -16.57
N LEU A 216 -0.97 -14.24 -17.67
CA LEU A 216 0.38 -14.23 -18.23
C LEU A 216 0.42 -13.31 -19.44
N VAL A 217 1.30 -12.30 -19.40
CA VAL A 217 1.49 -11.34 -20.49
C VAL A 217 2.79 -11.71 -21.19
N VAL A 218 2.69 -12.06 -22.49
CA VAL A 218 3.78 -12.60 -23.28
C VAL A 218 3.96 -11.81 -24.57
N PRO A 219 5.16 -11.80 -25.18
CA PRO A 219 5.37 -11.17 -26.48
C PRO A 219 4.46 -11.78 -27.54
N SER A 220 3.78 -10.94 -28.32
CA SER A 220 2.78 -11.37 -29.33
C SER A 220 3.37 -12.18 -30.49
N GLY A 221 4.70 -12.16 -30.68
CA GLY A 221 5.40 -12.83 -31.78
C GLY A 221 6.31 -13.99 -31.36
N SER A 222 6.36 -14.35 -30.07
CA SER A 222 7.25 -15.41 -29.58
C SER A 222 6.50 -16.45 -28.77
N ASN A 223 6.81 -17.72 -29.02
CA ASN A 223 6.32 -18.85 -28.23
C ASN A 223 7.38 -19.42 -27.29
N ALA A 224 8.58 -18.82 -27.22
CA ALA A 224 9.69 -19.31 -26.37
C ALA A 224 9.30 -19.40 -24.89
N TRP A 225 8.41 -18.51 -24.43
CA TRP A 225 7.88 -18.54 -23.07
C TRP A 225 7.19 -19.87 -22.71
N ARG A 226 6.67 -20.62 -23.70
CA ARG A 226 6.01 -21.91 -23.47
C ARG A 226 6.97 -22.98 -22.96
N GLU A 227 8.28 -22.83 -23.23
CA GLU A 227 9.34 -23.71 -22.70
C GLU A 227 9.59 -23.45 -21.21
N SER A 228 9.25 -22.26 -20.72
CA SER A 228 9.41 -21.87 -19.31
C SER A 228 8.24 -22.30 -18.41
N ILE A 229 7.25 -23.02 -18.94
CA ILE A 229 6.08 -23.49 -18.20
C ILE A 229 5.82 -24.99 -18.41
N LEU A 230 5.23 -25.64 -17.40
CA LEU A 230 4.87 -27.05 -17.47
C LEU A 230 3.68 -27.27 -18.43
N GLN A 231 3.84 -28.18 -19.38
CA GLN A 231 2.82 -28.56 -20.36
C GLN A 231 2.11 -29.87 -19.95
N PRO A 232 0.82 -30.06 -20.30
CA PRO A 232 -0.06 -29.14 -21.03
C PRO A 232 -0.79 -28.15 -20.11
N MET A 233 -1.06 -26.94 -20.60
CA MET A 233 -2.01 -26.03 -19.94
C MET A 233 -3.45 -26.54 -20.12
N LYS A 234 -4.12 -26.89 -19.02
CA LYS A 234 -5.47 -27.51 -19.05
C LYS A 234 -6.58 -26.55 -19.54
N TYR A 235 -6.38 -25.24 -19.40
CA TYR A 235 -7.38 -24.22 -19.72
C TYR A 235 -6.69 -22.96 -20.26
N SER A 236 -6.26 -22.99 -21.52
CA SER A 236 -5.83 -21.77 -22.24
C SER A 236 -7.02 -21.17 -22.98
N ILE A 237 -7.29 -19.87 -22.77
CA ILE A 237 -8.27 -19.08 -23.52
C ILE A 237 -7.49 -18.04 -24.32
#